data_AF-A0DQQ8-F1
#
_entry.id   AF-A0DQQ8-F1
#
_cell.length_a   1.000
_cell.length_b   1.000
_cell.length_c   1.000
_cell.angle_alpha   90.00
_cell.angle_beta   90.00
_cell.angle_gamma   90.00
#
_symmetry.space_group_name_H-M   'P 1'
#
loop_
_entity.id
_entity.type
_entity.pdbx_description
1 polymer ?
#
loop_
_entity_poly.entity_id
_entity_poly.type
_entity_poly.pdbx_seq_one_letter_code
_entity_poly.pdbx_strand_id
1 'polypeptide(L)'
;MDPQQTNQQQNKNNAQNEKPEVQKQQEQVKLIQKEKEKCLEIKNKAGTFFTEQKFEEASDLYKEAIDYCPLDDLQMLCILNSNIAICYMKQSDYDIAIDYCTKALTFNPEFVKALINRAESYEKLNKLEDALEDYKKLKVLQPQDNVIIKKFIDLDLKVQELDERRNFEAVKGLKGMKNMGNSVLGKLGLNSENFKLEQNENGTYNISYKS
;
A
#
# COMPACT_ATOMS: atom_id res chain seq x y z
N MET A 1 -54.09 46.35 -27.92
CA MET A 1 -53.15 46.49 -26.78
C MET A 1 -52.52 45.12 -26.60
N ASP A 2 -51.31 44.94 -27.13
CA ASP A 2 -50.65 43.62 -27.19
C ASP A 2 -49.87 43.30 -25.90
N PRO A 3 -50.03 42.11 -25.28
CA PRO A 3 -49.39 41.75 -24.01
C PRO A 3 -47.92 41.30 -24.13
N GLN A 4 -47.30 41.38 -25.31
CA GLN A 4 -45.99 40.77 -25.57
C GLN A 4 -44.77 41.62 -25.16
N GLN A 5 -44.95 42.89 -24.77
CA GLN A 5 -43.81 43.75 -24.41
C GLN A 5 -43.41 43.70 -22.92
N THR A 6 -44.23 43.14 -22.04
CA THR A 6 -43.95 43.17 -20.58
C THR A 6 -43.01 42.05 -20.11
N ASN A 7 -42.83 40.98 -20.90
CA ASN A 7 -42.11 39.78 -20.45
C ASN A 7 -40.62 39.73 -20.87
N GLN A 8 -40.15 40.65 -21.72
CA GLN A 8 -38.73 40.76 -22.10
C GLN A 8 -37.91 41.67 -21.17
N GLN A 9 -38.56 42.52 -20.37
CA GLN A 9 -37.89 43.40 -19.40
C GLN A 9 -37.75 42.78 -17.99
N GLN A 10 -38.57 41.77 -17.64
CA GLN A 10 -38.41 41.05 -16.38
C GLN A 10 -37.29 39.99 -16.42
N ASN A 11 -36.93 39.48 -17.60
CA ASN A 11 -35.89 38.45 -17.74
C ASN A 11 -34.46 39.01 -17.90
N LYS A 12 -34.30 40.33 -18.12
CA LYS A 12 -32.98 41.00 -18.12
C LYS A 12 -32.55 41.49 -16.74
N ASN A 13 -33.46 41.63 -15.78
CA ASN A 13 -33.17 42.12 -14.43
C ASN A 13 -32.74 41.01 -13.45
N ASN A 14 -32.89 39.73 -13.82
CA ASN A 14 -32.49 38.60 -12.95
C ASN A 14 -31.01 38.19 -13.08
N ALA A 15 -30.28 38.70 -14.08
CA ALA A 15 -28.86 38.39 -14.28
C ALA A 15 -27.91 39.35 -13.54
N GLN A 16 -28.41 40.44 -12.93
CA GLN A 16 -27.57 41.48 -12.31
C GLN A 16 -27.65 41.52 -10.77
N ASN A 17 -28.34 40.59 -10.12
CA ASN A 17 -28.47 40.55 -8.66
C ASN A 17 -28.27 39.15 -8.07
N GLU A 18 -27.36 38.35 -8.65
CA GLU A 18 -26.84 37.20 -7.90
C GLU A 18 -26.05 37.72 -6.70
N LYS A 19 -26.40 37.26 -5.48
CA LYS A 19 -25.69 37.67 -4.27
C LYS A 19 -24.17 37.45 -4.47
N PRO A 20 -23.30 38.35 -3.99
CA PRO A 20 -21.84 38.24 -4.18
C PRO A 20 -21.23 36.88 -3.80
N GLU A 21 -21.86 36.17 -2.86
CA GLU A 21 -21.49 34.80 -2.47
C GLU A 21 -21.74 33.77 -3.58
N VAL A 22 -22.85 33.87 -4.32
CA VAL A 22 -23.20 32.96 -5.42
C VAL A 22 -22.22 33.15 -6.59
N GLN A 23 -21.85 34.39 -6.91
CA GLN A 23 -20.87 34.69 -7.96
C GLN A 23 -19.48 34.16 -7.62
N LYS A 24 -19.01 34.37 -6.38
CA LYS A 24 -17.74 33.81 -5.91
C LYS A 24 -17.73 32.27 -5.97
N GLN A 25 -18.84 31.64 -5.60
CA GLN A 25 -18.97 30.19 -5.63
C GLN A 25 -18.95 29.65 -7.08
N GLN A 26 -19.60 30.35 -8.02
CA GLN A 26 -19.55 29.99 -9.44
C GLN A 26 -18.15 30.15 -10.04
N GLU A 27 -17.40 31.20 -9.69
CA GLU A 27 -16.01 31.38 -10.12
C GLU A 27 -15.10 30.28 -9.57
N GLN A 28 -15.26 29.92 -8.29
CA GLN A 28 -14.50 28.84 -7.67
C GLN A 28 -14.77 27.49 -8.34
N VAL A 29 -16.03 27.19 -8.66
CA VAL A 29 -16.40 25.96 -9.40
C VAL A 29 -15.76 25.94 -10.79
N LYS A 30 -15.74 27.06 -11.51
CA LYS A 30 -15.07 27.15 -12.83
C LYS A 30 -13.56 26.93 -12.73
N LEU A 31 -12.92 27.47 -11.68
CA LEU A 31 -11.49 27.26 -11.45
C LEU A 31 -11.18 25.79 -11.18
N ILE A 32 -11.92 25.15 -10.26
CA ILE A 32 -11.77 23.72 -9.95
C ILE A 32 -11.96 22.87 -11.21
N GLN A 33 -12.95 23.20 -12.04
CA GLN A 33 -13.19 22.48 -13.29
C GLN A 33 -11.99 22.59 -14.25
N LYS A 34 -11.41 23.79 -14.38
CA LYS A 34 -10.22 24.02 -15.20
C LYS A 34 -8.99 23.27 -14.68
N GLU A 35 -8.82 23.20 -13.36
CA GLU A 35 -7.75 22.42 -12.72
C GLU A 35 -7.92 20.92 -12.98
N LYS A 36 -9.16 20.38 -12.85
CA LYS A 36 -9.48 18.99 -13.20
C LYS A 36 -9.15 18.66 -14.66
N GLU A 37 -9.52 19.54 -15.59
CA GLU A 37 -9.22 19.38 -17.01
C GLU A 37 -7.71 19.35 -17.26
N LYS A 38 -6.97 20.25 -16.63
CA LYS A 38 -5.51 20.30 -16.73
C LYS A 38 -4.84 19.06 -16.12
N CYS A 39 -5.28 18.61 -14.95
CA CYS A 39 -4.84 17.36 -14.34
C CYS A 39 -5.03 16.17 -15.31
N LEU A 40 -6.20 16.08 -15.94
CA LEU A 40 -6.51 15.01 -16.89
C LEU A 40 -5.61 15.07 -18.14
N GLU A 41 -5.38 16.26 -18.69
CA GLU A 41 -4.48 16.47 -19.83
C GLU A 41 -3.06 16.00 -19.53
N ILE A 42 -2.49 16.44 -18.40
CA ILE A 42 -1.13 16.07 -17.99
C ILE A 42 -1.05 14.56 -17.73
N LYS A 43 -2.05 13.96 -17.07
CA LYS A 43 -2.13 12.50 -16.87
C LYS A 43 -2.10 11.73 -18.19
N ASN A 44 -2.84 12.20 -19.19
CA ASN A 44 -2.90 11.54 -20.50
C ASN A 44 -1.55 11.65 -21.22
N LYS A 45 -0.90 12.82 -21.17
CA LYS A 45 0.45 13.03 -21.70
C LYS A 45 1.47 12.11 -21.02
N ALA A 46 1.42 12.00 -19.68
CA ALA A 46 2.25 11.05 -18.93
C ALA A 46 2.04 9.60 -19.40
N GLY A 47 0.79 9.22 -19.71
CA GLY A 47 0.45 7.93 -20.30
C GLY A 47 1.12 7.68 -21.65
N THR A 48 1.24 8.71 -22.51
CA THR A 48 1.99 8.61 -23.77
C THR A 48 3.47 8.34 -23.52
N PHE A 49 4.12 9.09 -22.64
CA PHE A 49 5.53 8.85 -22.25
C PHE A 49 5.72 7.44 -21.67
N PHE A 50 4.76 6.96 -20.87
CA PHE A 50 4.79 5.60 -20.34
C PHE A 50 4.76 4.55 -21.46
N THR A 51 3.89 4.71 -22.47
CA THR A 51 3.84 3.80 -23.62
C THR A 51 5.11 3.85 -24.48
N GLU A 52 5.80 4.99 -24.49
CA GLU A 52 7.13 5.17 -25.11
C GLU A 52 8.28 4.60 -24.27
N GLN A 53 7.99 3.98 -23.12
CA GLN A 53 8.98 3.45 -22.16
C GLN A 53 9.87 4.52 -21.51
N LYS A 54 9.44 5.79 -21.56
CA LYS A 54 10.09 6.93 -20.89
C LYS A 54 9.53 7.08 -19.48
N PHE A 55 9.93 6.16 -18.60
CA PHE A 55 9.31 6.01 -17.28
C PHE A 55 9.63 7.15 -16.31
N GLU A 56 10.81 7.75 -16.41
CA GLU A 56 11.21 8.88 -15.57
C GLU A 56 10.33 10.09 -15.89
N GLU A 57 10.25 10.47 -17.17
CA GLU A 57 9.43 11.59 -17.64
C GLU A 57 7.93 11.34 -17.41
N ALA A 58 7.46 10.11 -17.58
CA ALA A 58 6.09 9.74 -17.25
C ALA A 58 5.80 9.94 -15.75
N SER A 59 6.72 9.51 -14.88
CA SER A 59 6.55 9.66 -13.43
C SER A 59 6.50 11.11 -13.00
N ASP A 60 7.32 11.98 -13.60
CA ASP A 60 7.36 13.40 -13.29
C ASP A 60 6.10 14.13 -13.76
N LEU A 61 5.60 13.80 -14.97
CA LEU A 61 4.32 14.33 -15.43
C LEU A 61 3.15 13.85 -14.56
N TYR A 62 3.15 12.60 -14.09
CA TYR A 62 2.11 12.17 -13.14
C TYR A 62 2.19 12.91 -11.81
N LYS A 63 3.38 13.24 -11.31
CA LYS A 63 3.54 14.09 -10.10
C LYS A 63 3.03 15.51 -10.36
N GLU A 64 3.36 16.10 -11.52
CA GLU A 64 2.82 17.40 -11.92
C GLU A 64 1.29 17.38 -12.01
N ALA A 65 0.69 16.29 -12.50
CA ALA A 65 -0.77 16.15 -12.54
C ALA A 65 -1.41 16.18 -11.14
N ILE A 66 -0.72 15.69 -10.10
CA ILE A 66 -1.22 15.74 -8.72
C ILE A 66 -1.37 17.19 -8.24
N ASP A 67 -0.49 18.10 -8.65
CA ASP A 67 -0.54 19.52 -8.25
C ASP A 67 -1.80 20.23 -8.75
N TYR A 68 -2.43 19.71 -9.82
CA TYR A 68 -3.70 20.22 -10.36
C TYR A 68 -4.89 19.35 -9.98
N CYS A 69 -4.67 18.23 -9.28
CA CYS A 69 -5.73 17.33 -8.87
C CYS A 69 -6.42 17.90 -7.62
N PRO A 70 -7.74 18.14 -7.65
CA PRO A 70 -8.45 18.56 -6.45
C PRO A 70 -8.30 17.51 -5.34
N LEU A 71 -8.10 17.98 -4.12
CA LEU A 71 -7.86 17.13 -2.95
C LEU A 71 -9.06 16.22 -2.62
N ASP A 72 -10.26 16.59 -3.04
CA ASP A 72 -11.49 15.82 -2.88
C ASP A 72 -11.67 14.74 -3.97
N ASP A 73 -10.89 14.79 -5.07
CA ASP A 73 -10.89 13.75 -6.11
C ASP A 73 -9.97 12.59 -5.72
N LEU A 74 -10.38 11.88 -4.66
CA LEU A 74 -9.64 10.74 -4.10
C LEU A 74 -9.39 9.64 -5.14
N GLN A 75 -10.32 9.46 -6.09
CA GLN A 75 -10.19 8.46 -7.14
C GLN A 75 -9.05 8.82 -8.10
N MET A 76 -8.97 10.07 -8.55
CA MET A 76 -7.87 10.53 -9.40
C MET A 76 -6.53 10.46 -8.66
N LEU A 77 -6.48 10.83 -7.38
CA LEU A 77 -5.28 10.71 -6.55
C LEU A 77 -4.80 9.25 -6.44
N CYS A 78 -5.72 8.29 -6.26
CA CYS A 78 -5.38 6.86 -6.29
C CYS A 78 -4.77 6.44 -7.63
N ILE A 79 -5.38 6.86 -8.74
CA ILE A 79 -4.95 6.52 -10.09
C ILE A 79 -3.55 7.09 -10.38
N LEU A 80 -3.33 8.37 -10.05
CA LEU A 80 -2.04 9.04 -10.28
C LEU A 80 -0.92 8.38 -9.48
N ASN A 81 -1.11 8.18 -8.17
CA ASN A 81 -0.12 7.53 -7.33
C ASN A 81 0.15 6.08 -7.79
N SER A 82 -0.89 5.33 -8.18
CA SER A 82 -0.71 3.99 -8.73
C SER A 82 0.05 3.97 -10.06
N ASN A 83 -0.12 4.97 -10.93
CA ASN A 83 0.62 5.05 -12.18
C ASN A 83 2.09 5.43 -11.95
N ILE A 84 2.36 6.33 -11.00
CA ILE A 84 3.74 6.67 -10.56
C ILE A 84 4.43 5.40 -10.05
N ALA A 85 3.75 4.61 -9.21
CA ALA A 85 4.31 3.35 -8.71
C ALA A 85 4.70 2.40 -9.86
N ILE A 86 3.86 2.25 -10.89
CA ILE A 86 4.18 1.41 -12.05
C ILE A 86 5.43 1.94 -12.78
N CYS A 87 5.60 3.26 -12.91
CA CYS A 87 6.80 3.84 -13.54
C CYS A 87 8.07 3.43 -12.79
N TYR A 88 8.05 3.45 -11.45
CA TYR A 88 9.16 2.99 -10.62
C TYR A 88 9.35 1.47 -10.66
N MET A 89 8.27 0.68 -10.69
CA MET A 89 8.36 -0.78 -10.88
C MET A 89 9.05 -1.14 -12.21
N LYS A 90 8.81 -0.38 -13.29
CA LYS A 90 9.47 -0.58 -14.59
C LYS A 90 10.96 -0.23 -14.56
N GLN A 91 11.38 0.61 -13.62
CA GLN A 91 12.78 0.94 -13.35
C GLN A 91 13.41 0.01 -12.30
N SER A 92 12.65 -0.94 -11.75
CA SER A 92 13.05 -1.82 -10.63
C SER A 92 13.28 -1.12 -9.29
N ASP A 93 12.78 0.11 -9.15
CA ASP A 93 12.81 0.88 -7.89
C ASP A 93 11.60 0.51 -7.01
N TYR A 94 11.60 -0.73 -6.52
CA TYR A 94 10.43 -1.32 -5.86
C TYR A 94 10.08 -0.66 -4.51
N ASP A 95 11.07 -0.18 -3.74
CA ASP A 95 10.78 0.53 -2.49
C ASP A 95 10.01 1.84 -2.73
N ILE A 96 10.41 2.61 -3.75
CA ILE A 96 9.67 3.84 -4.14
C ILE A 96 8.29 3.49 -4.67
N ALA A 97 8.16 2.42 -5.46
CA ALA A 97 6.86 1.96 -5.93
C ALA A 97 5.91 1.62 -4.76
N ILE A 98 6.42 0.95 -3.72
CA ILE A 98 5.67 0.63 -2.50
C ILE A 98 5.17 1.90 -1.80
N ASP A 99 6.00 2.94 -1.70
CA ASP A 99 5.59 4.21 -1.09
C ASP A 99 4.43 4.85 -1.84
N TYR A 100 4.50 4.91 -3.17
CA TYR A 100 3.42 5.47 -3.99
C TYR A 100 2.16 4.60 -3.98
N CYS A 101 2.28 3.27 -4.00
CA CYS A 101 1.12 2.40 -3.79
C CYS A 101 0.49 2.63 -2.41
N THR A 102 1.31 2.79 -1.37
CA THR A 102 0.82 3.05 -0.01
C THR A 102 0.09 4.38 0.06
N LYS A 103 0.60 5.45 -0.58
CA LYS A 103 -0.13 6.72 -0.74
C LYS A 103 -1.47 6.53 -1.42
N ALA A 104 -1.55 5.79 -2.53
CA ALA A 104 -2.82 5.49 -3.19
C ALA A 104 -3.80 4.80 -2.21
N LEU A 105 -3.30 3.84 -1.43
CA LEU A 105 -4.10 3.10 -0.46
C LEU A 105 -4.50 3.91 0.78
N THR A 106 -3.84 5.04 1.07
CA THR A 106 -4.34 5.98 2.10
C THR A 106 -5.62 6.71 1.67
N PHE A 107 -5.82 6.92 0.36
CA PHE A 107 -7.03 7.54 -0.17
C PHE A 107 -8.16 6.51 -0.36
N ASN A 108 -7.82 5.30 -0.84
CA ASN A 108 -8.74 4.18 -0.93
C ASN A 108 -8.03 2.86 -0.59
N PRO A 109 -8.25 2.31 0.62
CA PRO A 109 -7.63 1.05 1.05
C PRO A 109 -7.96 -0.18 0.20
N GLU A 110 -9.04 -0.13 -0.57
CA GLU A 110 -9.51 -1.21 -1.44
C GLU A 110 -9.15 -0.99 -2.91
N PHE A 111 -8.25 -0.04 -3.21
CA PHE A 111 -7.86 0.24 -4.58
C PHE A 111 -7.01 -0.91 -5.17
N VAL A 112 -7.70 -1.82 -5.83
CA VAL A 112 -7.18 -3.09 -6.37
C VAL A 112 -5.86 -2.94 -7.11
N LYS A 113 -5.73 -1.94 -8.00
CA LYS A 113 -4.50 -1.73 -8.78
C LYS A 113 -3.29 -1.44 -7.90
N ALA A 114 -3.44 -0.61 -6.86
CA ALA A 114 -2.34 -0.31 -5.94
C ALA A 114 -2.00 -1.51 -5.06
N LEU A 115 -2.99 -2.29 -4.62
CA LEU A 115 -2.73 -3.55 -3.88
C LEU A 115 -1.92 -4.54 -4.73
N ILE A 116 -2.29 -4.74 -6.00
CA ILE A 116 -1.55 -5.63 -6.92
C ILE A 116 -0.11 -5.13 -7.10
N ASN A 117 0.06 -3.87 -7.45
CA ASN A 117 1.38 -3.29 -7.70
C ASN A 117 2.29 -3.36 -6.45
N ARG A 118 1.72 -3.13 -5.26
CA ARG A 118 2.46 -3.20 -4.00
C ARG A 118 2.85 -4.63 -3.65
N ALA A 119 1.93 -5.59 -3.80
CA ALA A 119 2.21 -7.00 -3.59
C ALA A 119 3.31 -7.51 -4.53
N GLU A 120 3.25 -7.15 -5.82
CA GLU A 120 4.29 -7.51 -6.79
C GLU A 120 5.65 -6.86 -6.44
N SER A 121 5.65 -5.62 -5.99
CA SER A 121 6.87 -4.92 -5.55
C SER A 121 7.48 -5.57 -4.30
N TYR A 122 6.65 -5.97 -3.33
CA TYR A 122 7.08 -6.75 -2.17
C TYR A 122 7.64 -8.13 -2.57
N GLU A 123 7.02 -8.85 -3.50
CA GLU A 123 7.57 -10.11 -4.05
C GLU A 123 8.96 -9.89 -4.66
N LYS A 124 9.17 -8.80 -5.40
CA LYS A 124 10.46 -8.46 -6.01
C LYS A 124 11.55 -8.15 -5.00
N LEU A 125 11.18 -7.61 -3.84
CA LEU A 125 12.07 -7.39 -2.70
C LEU A 125 12.18 -8.59 -1.76
N ASN A 126 11.55 -9.72 -2.10
CA ASN A 126 11.46 -10.92 -1.27
C ASN A 126 10.85 -10.66 0.14
N LYS A 127 9.99 -9.64 0.25
CA LYS A 127 9.16 -9.33 1.42
C LYS A 127 7.83 -10.10 1.32
N LEU A 128 7.89 -11.42 1.44
CA LEU A 128 6.81 -12.32 1.03
C LEU A 128 5.59 -12.25 1.96
N GLU A 129 5.81 -12.01 3.25
CA GLU A 129 4.75 -11.86 4.25
C GLU A 129 3.91 -10.60 3.97
N ASP A 130 4.56 -9.48 3.63
CA ASP A 130 3.88 -8.24 3.26
C ASP A 130 3.08 -8.39 1.96
N ALA A 131 3.66 -9.08 0.96
CA ALA A 131 2.97 -9.40 -0.28
C ALA A 131 1.74 -10.30 -0.03
N LEU A 132 1.84 -11.27 0.89
CA LEU A 132 0.76 -12.19 1.23
C LEU A 132 -0.43 -11.46 1.85
N GLU A 133 -0.18 -10.47 2.70
CA GLU A 133 -1.25 -9.67 3.31
C GLU A 133 -2.03 -8.86 2.26
N ASP A 134 -1.35 -8.29 1.26
CA ASP A 134 -2.02 -7.61 0.16
C ASP A 134 -2.79 -8.59 -0.74
N TYR A 135 -2.23 -9.76 -1.07
CA TYR A 135 -2.93 -10.80 -1.83
C TYR A 135 -4.14 -11.38 -1.09
N LYS A 136 -4.08 -11.45 0.24
CA LYS A 136 -5.21 -11.87 1.08
C LYS A 136 -6.38 -10.89 0.96
N LYS A 137 -6.10 -9.58 0.99
CA LYS A 137 -7.12 -8.53 0.75
C LYS A 137 -7.67 -8.62 -0.68
N LEU A 138 -6.80 -8.75 -1.66
CA LEU A 138 -7.19 -8.90 -3.07
C LEU A 138 -8.10 -10.11 -3.30
N LYS A 139 -7.83 -11.24 -2.67
CA LYS A 139 -8.68 -12.44 -2.75
C LYS A 139 -10.10 -12.18 -2.22
N VAL A 140 -10.25 -11.35 -1.18
CA VAL A 140 -11.56 -10.96 -0.65
C VAL A 140 -12.28 -10.00 -1.60
N LEU A 141 -11.55 -9.05 -2.18
CA LEU A 141 -12.11 -8.06 -3.11
C LEU A 141 -12.46 -8.64 -4.49
N GLN A 142 -11.68 -9.63 -4.95
CA GLN A 142 -11.80 -10.27 -6.26
C GLN A 142 -11.85 -11.81 -6.14
N PRO A 143 -12.90 -12.36 -5.51
CA PRO A 143 -12.98 -13.80 -5.19
C PRO A 143 -13.19 -14.71 -6.40
N GLN A 144 -13.33 -14.15 -7.61
CA GLN A 144 -13.48 -14.89 -8.86
C GLN A 144 -12.23 -14.76 -9.76
N ASP A 145 -11.24 -13.96 -9.35
CA ASP A 145 -10.00 -13.81 -10.10
C ASP A 145 -9.05 -14.96 -9.76
N ASN A 146 -9.01 -15.95 -10.66
CA ASN A 146 -8.16 -17.13 -10.51
C ASN A 146 -6.65 -16.79 -10.45
N VAL A 147 -6.22 -15.68 -11.05
CA VAL A 147 -4.82 -15.25 -11.01
C VAL A 147 -4.46 -14.82 -9.59
N ILE A 148 -5.31 -14.01 -8.96
CA ILE A 148 -5.15 -13.55 -7.57
C ILE A 148 -5.24 -14.73 -6.60
N ILE A 149 -6.23 -15.61 -6.77
CA ILE A 149 -6.41 -16.79 -5.90
C ILE A 149 -5.18 -17.69 -5.97
N LYS A 150 -4.68 -17.96 -7.18
CA LYS A 150 -3.47 -18.76 -7.37
C LYS A 150 -2.27 -18.09 -6.72
N LYS A 151 -2.06 -16.79 -6.98
CA LYS A 151 -0.98 -16.01 -6.36
C LYS A 151 -1.01 -16.06 -4.84
N PHE A 152 -2.18 -15.90 -4.24
CA PHE A 152 -2.37 -16.04 -2.79
C PHE A 152 -1.97 -17.44 -2.30
N ILE A 153 -2.45 -18.51 -2.93
CA ILE A 153 -2.14 -19.89 -2.51
C ILE A 153 -0.64 -20.19 -2.65
N ASP A 154 -0.04 -19.85 -3.79
CA ASP A 154 1.37 -20.10 -4.06
C ASP A 154 2.26 -19.38 -3.03
N LEU A 155 1.89 -18.15 -2.68
CA LEU A 155 2.63 -17.34 -1.72
C LEU A 155 2.42 -17.80 -0.28
N ASP A 156 1.20 -18.19 0.09
CA ASP A 156 0.87 -18.75 1.42
C ASP A 156 1.69 -20.02 1.70
N LEU A 157 1.74 -20.94 0.73
CA LEU A 157 2.57 -22.15 0.84
C LEU A 157 4.06 -21.79 1.00
N LYS A 158 4.55 -20.84 0.20
CA LYS A 158 5.96 -20.43 0.26
C LYS A 158 6.32 -19.79 1.61
N VAL A 159 5.43 -18.98 2.19
CA VAL A 159 5.63 -18.39 3.52
C VAL A 159 5.63 -19.48 4.59
N GLN A 160 4.70 -20.43 4.53
CA GLN A 160 4.66 -21.58 5.46
C GLN A 160 5.94 -22.41 5.42
N GLU A 161 6.45 -22.73 4.23
CA GLU A 161 7.72 -23.47 4.08
C GLU A 161 8.93 -22.70 4.66
N LEU A 162 8.94 -21.38 4.53
CA LEU A 162 10.00 -20.52 5.09
C LEU A 162 9.93 -20.47 6.61
N ASP A 163 8.73 -20.40 7.18
CA ASP A 163 8.52 -20.43 8.63
C ASP A 163 8.89 -21.78 9.22
N GLU A 164 8.52 -22.88 8.58
CA GLU A 164 8.93 -24.23 8.99
C GLU A 164 10.45 -24.39 8.95
N ARG A 165 11.11 -23.88 7.90
CA ARG A 165 12.57 -23.90 7.80
C ARG A 165 13.22 -23.08 8.91
N ARG A 166 12.76 -21.85 9.16
CA ARG A 166 13.24 -21.00 10.26
C ARG A 166 13.06 -21.70 11.60
N ASN A 167 11.92 -22.32 11.83
CA ASN A 167 11.63 -23.06 13.06
C ASN A 167 12.56 -24.27 13.23
N PHE A 168 12.77 -25.04 12.16
CA PHE A 168 13.69 -26.18 12.18
C PHE A 168 15.12 -25.75 12.49
N GLU A 169 15.62 -24.69 11.85
CA GLU A 169 16.95 -24.14 12.10
C GLU A 169 17.10 -23.62 13.54
N ALA A 170 16.09 -22.93 14.06
CA ALA A 170 16.05 -22.49 15.45
C ALA A 170 16.14 -23.67 16.43
N VAL A 171 15.33 -24.72 16.23
CA VAL A 171 15.35 -25.93 17.07
C VAL A 171 16.70 -26.65 16.99
N LYS A 172 17.31 -26.74 15.80
CA LYS A 172 18.64 -27.32 15.62
C LYS A 172 19.71 -26.51 16.37
N GLY A 173 19.64 -25.18 16.29
CA GLY A 173 20.50 -24.27 17.04
C GLY A 173 20.40 -24.47 18.56
N LEU A 174 19.17 -24.55 19.08
CA LEU A 174 18.91 -24.83 20.50
C LEU A 174 19.50 -26.17 20.96
N LYS A 175 19.33 -27.24 20.17
CA LYS A 175 19.96 -28.54 20.44
C LYS A 175 21.49 -28.45 20.45
N GLY A 176 22.07 -27.75 19.49
CA GLY A 176 23.51 -27.50 19.45
C GLY A 176 24.02 -26.80 20.71
N MET A 177 23.32 -25.76 21.16
CA MET A 177 23.65 -25.05 22.41
C MET A 177 23.48 -25.93 23.64
N LYS A 178 22.41 -26.75 23.73
CA LYS A 178 22.24 -27.74 24.82
C LYS A 178 23.43 -28.72 24.86
N ASN A 179 23.85 -29.22 23.70
CA ASN A 179 24.98 -30.15 23.62
C ASN A 179 26.31 -29.49 24.01
N MET A 180 26.57 -28.25 23.59
CA MET A 180 27.74 -27.48 24.01
C MET A 180 27.73 -27.25 25.52
N GLY A 181 26.59 -26.85 26.09
CA GLY A 181 26.41 -26.71 27.53
C GLY A 181 26.72 -27.99 28.29
N ASN A 182 26.19 -29.13 27.82
CA ASN A 182 26.48 -30.45 28.37
C ASN A 182 27.95 -30.85 28.25
N SER A 183 28.65 -30.45 27.18
CA SER A 183 30.09 -30.70 27.04
C SER A 183 30.90 -29.91 28.06
N VAL A 184 30.55 -28.64 28.30
CA VAL A 184 31.21 -27.80 29.32
C VAL A 184 30.94 -28.33 30.72
N LEU A 185 29.66 -28.61 31.04
CA LEU A 185 29.26 -29.19 32.33
C LEU A 185 29.88 -30.58 32.54
N GLY A 186 29.99 -31.39 31.49
CA GLY A 186 30.58 -32.73 31.57
C GLY A 186 32.04 -32.73 32.00
N LYS A 187 32.82 -31.70 31.62
CA LYS A 187 34.20 -31.51 32.13
C LYS A 187 34.25 -31.27 33.65
N LEU A 188 33.14 -30.85 34.24
CA LEU A 188 32.96 -30.65 35.69
C LEU A 188 32.23 -31.82 36.36
N GLY A 189 31.93 -32.90 35.62
CA GLY A 189 31.15 -34.04 36.13
C GLY A 189 29.64 -33.78 36.24
N LEU A 190 29.12 -32.77 35.53
CA LEU A 190 27.73 -32.31 35.61
C LEU A 190 27.00 -32.51 34.27
N ASN A 191 25.66 -32.58 34.29
CA ASN A 191 24.79 -32.59 33.11
C ASN A 191 23.66 -31.57 33.32
N SER A 192 23.23 -30.87 32.26
CA SER A 192 22.10 -29.93 32.34
C SER A 192 20.81 -30.58 32.87
N GLU A 193 20.62 -31.88 32.67
CA GLU A 193 19.43 -32.61 33.15
C GLU A 193 19.42 -32.85 34.66
N ASN A 194 20.57 -32.66 35.32
CA ASN A 194 20.67 -32.78 36.78
C ASN A 194 20.23 -31.49 37.49
N PHE A 195 19.98 -30.39 36.77
CA PHE A 195 19.53 -29.13 37.35
C PHE A 195 18.02 -28.97 37.18
N LYS A 196 17.31 -28.80 38.30
CA LYS A 196 15.89 -28.43 38.33
C LYS A 196 15.73 -26.93 38.57
N LEU A 197 14.88 -26.31 37.77
CA LEU A 197 14.46 -24.92 37.93
C LEU A 197 13.00 -24.89 38.40
N GLU A 198 12.74 -24.23 39.52
CA GLU A 198 11.38 -23.99 40.03
C GLU A 198 11.14 -22.47 40.13
N GLN A 199 10.05 -21.99 39.53
CA GLN A 199 9.68 -20.57 39.56
C GLN A 199 8.83 -20.27 40.80
N ASN A 200 9.27 -19.32 41.63
CA ASN A 200 8.52 -18.85 42.79
C ASN A 200 7.40 -17.89 42.35
N GLU A 201 6.39 -17.69 43.21
CA GLU A 201 5.27 -16.76 42.97
C GLU A 201 5.71 -15.32 42.65
N ASN A 202 6.90 -14.93 43.13
CA ASN A 202 7.49 -13.59 42.95
C ASN A 202 8.26 -13.44 41.63
N GLY A 203 8.29 -14.48 40.78
CA GLY A 203 9.04 -14.51 39.52
C GLY A 203 10.53 -14.86 39.64
N THR A 204 11.06 -15.05 40.86
CA THR A 204 12.43 -15.54 41.09
C THR A 204 12.53 -17.06 40.88
N TYR A 205 13.68 -17.57 40.44
CA TYR A 205 13.90 -19.00 40.21
C TYR A 205 14.80 -19.64 41.26
N ASN A 206 14.39 -20.78 41.80
CA ASN A 206 15.24 -21.66 42.60
C ASN A 206 15.88 -22.72 41.69
N ILE A 207 17.21 -22.85 41.74
CA ILE A 207 17.95 -23.90 41.05
C ILE A 207 18.38 -24.95 42.08
N SER A 208 18.02 -26.21 41.86
CA SER A 208 18.45 -27.34 42.68
C SER A 208 19.14 -28.39 41.83
N TYR A 209 20.16 -29.06 42.39
CA TYR A 209 20.87 -30.16 41.74
C TYR A 209 20.32 -31.50 42.25
N LYS A 210 19.97 -32.39 41.33
CA LYS A 210 19.53 -33.75 41.61
C LYS A 210 20.71 -34.69 41.38
N SER A 211 21.20 -35.30 42.46
CA SER A 211 22.25 -36.34 42.43
C SER A 211 21.73 -37.65 41.90
#